data_AF-A0A1I4XB88-F1
#
_entry.id   AF-A0A1I4XB88-F1
#
_cell.length_a   1.000
_cell.length_b   1.000
_cell.length_c   1.000
_cell.angle_alpha   90.00
_cell.angle_beta   90.00
_cell.angle_gamma   90.00
#
_symmetry.space_group_name_H-M   'P 1'
#
loop_
_entity.id
_entity.type
_entity.pdbx_description
1 polymer ?
#
loop_
_entity_poly.entity_id
_entity_poly.type
_entity_poly.pdbx_seq_one_letter_code
_entity_poly.pdbx_strand_id
1 'polypeptide(L)'
;MNQNYSTVAQRSSSVLATNKVLRNTYLLLSLTLLFSGLTAGLSMFLNMPPMTYLISVISGMVIAMFVLPRFAHSTAGIGIVFLITGLLGFGLGPMLTMYASLPNGGNIITLSLGGTG
;
A
#
# COMPACT_ATOMS: atom_id res chain seq x y z
N MET A 1 35.34 30.41 24.22
CA MET A 1 33.87 30.37 24.40
C MET A 1 33.19 30.29 23.03
N ASN A 2 32.95 29.11 22.42
CA ASN A 2 31.92 28.97 21.35
C ASN A 2 31.58 27.52 20.90
N GLN A 3 31.60 26.51 21.77
CA GLN A 3 31.25 25.12 21.37
C GLN A 3 29.74 24.79 21.38
N ASN A 4 28.90 25.71 21.87
CA ASN A 4 27.46 25.46 22.06
C ASN A 4 26.60 25.71 20.81
N TYR A 5 27.11 26.37 19.77
CA TYR A 5 26.35 26.66 18.55
C TYR A 5 26.28 25.45 17.60
N SER A 6 27.33 24.62 17.56
CA SER A 6 27.41 23.47 16.65
C SER A 6 26.49 22.31 17.07
N THR A 7 26.20 22.15 18.36
CA THR A 7 25.33 21.08 18.89
C THR A 7 23.84 21.37 18.70
N VAL A 8 23.44 22.65 18.73
CA VAL A 8 22.05 23.08 18.46
C VAL A 8 21.73 22.98 16.96
N ALA A 9 22.63 23.44 16.08
CA ALA A 9 22.45 23.32 14.63
C ALA A 9 22.42 21.87 14.12
N GLN A 10 23.19 20.96 14.73
CA GLN A 10 23.18 19.53 14.43
C GLN A 10 21.89 18.83 14.88
N ARG A 11 21.29 19.23 16.01
CA ARG A 11 19.97 18.73 16.43
C ARG A 11 18.86 19.18 15.49
N SER A 12 18.85 20.46 15.10
CA SER A 12 17.84 21.00 14.18
C SER A 12 17.86 20.29 12.82
N SER A 13 19.04 20.04 12.26
CA SER A 13 19.20 19.31 10.99
C SER A 13 18.81 17.82 11.10
N SER A 14 19.10 17.15 12.22
CA SER A 14 18.66 15.77 12.51
C SER A 14 17.13 15.64 12.65
N VAL A 15 16.47 16.62 13.27
CA VAL A 15 15.00 16.65 13.41
C VAL A 15 14.31 16.91 12.06
N LEU A 16 14.88 17.78 11.22
CA LEU A 16 14.38 18.01 9.86
C LEU A 16 14.56 16.77 8.96
N ALA A 17 15.69 16.07 9.07
CA ALA A 17 15.95 14.85 8.31
C ALA A 17 15.00 13.70 8.72
N THR A 18 14.74 13.53 10.02
CA THR A 18 13.80 12.52 10.53
C THR A 18 12.38 12.75 10.03
N ASN A 19 11.89 13.99 10.07
CA ASN A 19 10.58 14.35 9.52
C ASN A 19 10.47 14.08 8.01
N LYS A 20 11.56 14.25 7.26
CA LYS A 20 11.60 13.99 5.82
C LYS A 20 11.41 12.51 5.48
N VAL A 21 12.06 11.61 6.23
CA VAL A 21 11.91 10.16 6.02
C VAL A 21 10.51 9.71 6.40
N LEU A 22 9.97 10.16 7.54
CA LEU A 22 8.60 9.82 7.95
C LEU A 22 7.55 10.29 6.93
N ARG A 23 7.68 11.51 6.41
CA ARG A 23 6.81 12.00 5.33
C ARG A 23 6.92 11.13 4.10
N ASN A 24 8.13 10.75 3.70
CA ASN A 24 8.33 9.92 2.51
C ASN A 24 7.76 8.50 2.70
N THR A 25 7.93 7.90 3.88
CA THR A 25 7.33 6.60 4.21
C THR A 25 5.81 6.69 4.20
N TYR A 26 5.23 7.72 4.81
CA TYR A 26 3.77 7.90 4.84
C TYR A 26 3.21 8.18 3.44
N LEU A 27 3.92 8.94 2.62
CA LEU A 27 3.58 9.14 1.21
C LEU A 27 3.60 7.82 0.44
N LEU A 28 4.66 7.01 0.58
CA LEU A 28 4.71 5.71 -0.09
C LEU A 28 3.60 4.77 0.39
N LEU A 29 3.34 4.69 1.70
CA LEU A 29 2.27 3.84 2.25
C LEU A 29 0.89 4.28 1.78
N SER A 30 0.56 5.58 1.85
CA SER A 30 -0.73 6.08 1.35
C SER A 30 -0.90 5.83 -0.14
N LEU A 31 0.17 5.97 -0.93
CA LEU A 31 0.14 5.70 -2.37
C LEU A 31 -0.06 4.20 -2.66
N THR A 32 0.45 3.30 -1.81
CA THR A 32 0.13 1.86 -1.89
C THR A 32 -1.35 1.56 -1.56
N LEU A 33 -1.93 2.25 -0.58
CA LEU A 33 -3.36 2.13 -0.24
C LEU A 33 -4.26 2.62 -1.39
N LEU A 34 -3.97 3.80 -1.92
CA LEU A 34 -4.69 4.36 -3.07
C LEU A 34 -4.60 3.44 -4.29
N PHE A 35 -3.40 2.92 -4.57
CA PHE A 35 -3.20 1.99 -5.67
C PHE A 35 -4.01 0.70 -5.50
N SER A 36 -4.03 0.12 -4.28
CA SER A 36 -4.85 -1.05 -3.97
C SER A 36 -6.34 -0.79 -4.16
N GLY A 37 -6.85 0.36 -3.67
CA GLY A 37 -8.24 0.76 -3.85
C GLY A 37 -8.61 0.94 -5.32
N LEU A 38 -7.71 1.52 -6.13
CA LEU A 38 -7.89 1.68 -7.56
C LEU A 38 -7.95 0.34 -8.30
N THR A 39 -7.02 -0.59 -8.03
CA THR A 39 -7.03 -1.90 -8.69
C THR A 39 -8.21 -2.77 -8.25
N ALA A 40 -8.64 -2.64 -6.99
CA ALA A 40 -9.86 -3.27 -6.48
C ALA A 40 -11.10 -2.74 -7.21
N GLY A 41 -11.22 -1.42 -7.35
CA GLY A 41 -12.31 -0.79 -8.12
C GLY A 41 -12.30 -1.20 -9.59
N LEU A 42 -11.13 -1.29 -10.21
CA LEU A 42 -10.99 -1.78 -11.60
C LEU A 42 -11.44 -3.24 -11.72
N SER A 43 -11.12 -4.09 -10.75
CA SER A 43 -11.54 -5.49 -10.70
C SER A 43 -13.05 -5.64 -10.51
N MET A 44 -13.67 -4.77 -9.71
CA MET A 44 -15.14 -4.71 -9.57
C MET A 44 -15.80 -4.32 -10.90
N PHE A 45 -15.24 -3.36 -11.64
CA PHE A 45 -15.75 -2.94 -12.95
C PHE A 45 -15.68 -4.06 -13.98
N LEU A 46 -14.58 -4.83 -13.98
CA LEU A 46 -14.37 -5.95 -14.89
C LEU A 46 -15.15 -7.23 -14.54
N ASN A 47 -15.88 -7.24 -13.40
CA ASN A 47 -16.65 -8.40 -12.93
C ASN A 47 -15.84 -9.72 -12.95
N MET A 48 -14.63 -9.68 -12.37
CA MET A 48 -13.75 -10.84 -12.39
C MET A 48 -14.36 -12.06 -11.67
N PRO A 49 -14.03 -13.30 -12.10
CA PRO A 49 -14.42 -14.50 -11.40
C PRO A 49 -13.83 -14.58 -9.99
N PRO A 50 -14.48 -15.28 -9.04
CA PRO A 50 -13.96 -15.51 -7.69
C PRO A 50 -12.57 -16.17 -7.66
N MET A 51 -12.23 -16.93 -8.71
CA MET A 51 -10.92 -17.57 -8.87
C MET A 51 -9.77 -16.57 -8.93
N THR A 52 -10.02 -15.33 -9.39
CA THR A 52 -9.00 -14.29 -9.45
C THR A 52 -8.46 -13.94 -8.06
N TYR A 53 -9.30 -13.97 -7.02
CA TYR A 53 -8.84 -13.74 -5.65
C TYR A 53 -7.75 -14.76 -5.27
N LEU A 54 -8.03 -16.05 -5.47
CA LEU A 54 -7.10 -17.12 -5.09
C LEU A 54 -5.78 -17.01 -5.87
N ILE A 55 -5.87 -16.79 -7.19
CA ILE A 55 -4.70 -16.63 -8.05
C ILE A 55 -3.88 -15.42 -7.60
N SER A 56 -4.55 -14.32 -7.27
CA SER A 56 -3.87 -13.09 -6.86
C SER A 56 -3.12 -13.24 -5.52
N VAL A 57 -3.73 -13.90 -4.54
CA VAL A 57 -3.10 -14.12 -3.23
C VAL A 57 -1.91 -15.04 -3.36
N ILE A 58 -2.05 -16.14 -4.11
CA ILE A 58 -0.96 -17.10 -4.32
C ILE A 58 0.19 -16.43 -5.05
N SER A 59 -0.08 -15.74 -6.17
CA SER A 59 0.98 -15.06 -6.92
C SER A 59 1.60 -13.91 -6.11
N GLY A 60 0.80 -13.14 -5.36
CA GLY A 60 1.29 -12.13 -4.43
C GLY A 60 2.24 -12.70 -3.38
N MET A 61 1.87 -13.82 -2.74
CA MET A 61 2.74 -14.52 -1.78
C MET A 61 4.04 -15.02 -2.41
N VAL A 62 3.96 -15.64 -3.60
CA VAL A 62 5.15 -16.15 -4.30
C VAL A 62 6.10 -15.01 -4.67
N ILE A 63 5.57 -13.91 -5.20
CA ILE A 63 6.40 -12.74 -5.54
C ILE A 63 6.97 -12.11 -4.26
N ALA A 64 6.18 -11.98 -3.19
CA ALA A 64 6.63 -11.44 -1.91
C ALA A 64 7.73 -12.30 -1.27
N MET A 65 7.66 -13.63 -1.39
CA MET A 65 8.60 -14.54 -0.74
C MET A 65 9.89 -14.76 -1.55
N PHE A 66 9.84 -14.72 -2.88
CA PHE A 66 11.00 -15.01 -3.74
C PHE A 66 11.61 -13.78 -4.40
N VAL A 67 10.79 -12.80 -4.79
CA VAL A 67 11.25 -11.65 -5.58
C VAL A 67 11.56 -10.46 -4.68
N LEU A 68 10.69 -10.15 -3.71
CA LEU A 68 10.91 -9.01 -2.81
C LEU A 68 12.25 -9.05 -2.06
N PRO A 69 12.65 -10.19 -1.45
CA PRO A 69 13.90 -10.25 -0.67
C PRO A 69 15.13 -10.01 -1.55
N ARG A 70 15.05 -10.37 -2.84
CA ARG A 70 16.12 -10.10 -3.80
C ARG A 70 16.30 -8.62 -4.14
N PHE A 71 15.25 -7.81 -4.00
CA PHE A 71 15.27 -6.38 -4.35
C PHE A 71 15.09 -5.46 -3.14
N ALA A 72 15.19 -6.00 -1.91
CA ALA A 72 14.91 -5.28 -0.67
C ALA A 72 15.81 -4.04 -0.44
N HIS A 73 17.04 -4.04 -0.96
CA HIS A 73 17.99 -2.93 -0.82
C HIS A 73 18.07 -2.00 -2.03
N SER A 74 17.16 -2.16 -3.00
CA SER A 74 17.16 -1.37 -4.24
C SER A 74 15.87 -0.59 -4.40
N THR A 75 15.94 0.57 -5.06
CA THR A 75 14.76 1.38 -5.45
C THR A 75 13.79 0.58 -6.33
N ALA A 76 14.27 -0.46 -7.02
CA ALA A 76 13.43 -1.41 -7.75
C ALA A 76 12.40 -2.12 -6.85
N GLY A 77 12.70 -2.29 -5.56
CA GLY A 77 11.80 -2.88 -4.56
C GLY A 77 10.47 -2.13 -4.44
N ILE A 78 10.47 -0.80 -4.60
CA ILE A 78 9.24 0.01 -4.52
C ILE A 78 8.28 -0.41 -5.64
N GLY A 79 8.75 -0.55 -6.87
CA GLY A 79 7.90 -0.97 -8.00
C GLY A 79 7.32 -2.38 -7.81
N ILE A 80 8.09 -3.29 -7.20
CA ILE A 80 7.65 -4.67 -6.94
C ILE A 80 6.60 -4.70 -5.83
N VAL A 81 6.76 -3.89 -4.77
CA VAL A 81 5.73 -3.74 -3.73
C VAL A 81 4.44 -3.20 -4.34
N PHE A 82 4.51 -2.19 -5.21
CA PHE A 82 3.34 -1.71 -5.95
C PHE A 82 2.69 -2.83 -6.75
N LEU A 83 3.47 -3.60 -7.51
CA LEU A 83 2.95 -4.73 -8.29
C LEU A 83 2.21 -5.74 -7.41
N ILE A 84 2.82 -6.19 -6.31
CA ILE A 84 2.20 -7.15 -5.38
C ILE A 84 0.94 -6.56 -4.77
N THR A 85 1.01 -5.34 -4.25
CA THR A 85 -0.13 -4.69 -3.59
C THR A 85 -1.28 -4.48 -4.57
N GLY A 86 -1.02 -4.04 -5.80
CA GLY A 86 -2.05 -3.88 -6.82
C GLY A 86 -2.66 -5.20 -7.23
N LEU A 87 -1.85 -6.25 -7.34
CA LEU A 87 -2.29 -7.60 -7.67
C LEU A 87 -3.17 -8.16 -6.55
N LEU A 88 -2.80 -7.97 -5.27
CA LEU A 88 -3.65 -8.31 -4.12
C LEU A 88 -4.95 -7.48 -4.12
N GLY A 89 -4.88 -6.17 -4.36
CA GLY A 89 -6.05 -5.29 -4.47
C GLY A 89 -7.01 -5.71 -5.59
N PHE A 90 -6.47 -6.09 -6.75
CA PHE A 90 -7.24 -6.65 -7.86
C PHE A 90 -7.94 -7.96 -7.46
N GLY A 91 -7.28 -8.78 -6.65
CA GLY A 91 -7.86 -9.95 -6.01
C GLY A 91 -9.08 -9.67 -5.15
N LEU A 92 -9.11 -8.53 -4.46
CA LEU A 92 -10.22 -8.15 -3.58
C LEU A 92 -11.49 -7.76 -4.34
N GLY A 93 -11.40 -7.46 -5.65
CA GLY A 93 -12.55 -7.03 -6.46
C GLY A 93 -13.77 -7.94 -6.37
N PRO A 94 -13.68 -9.26 -6.64
CA PRO A 94 -14.80 -10.19 -6.52
C PRO A 94 -15.42 -10.22 -5.11
N MET A 95 -14.60 -10.11 -4.06
CA MET A 95 -15.09 -10.03 -2.68
C MET A 95 -15.89 -8.74 -2.45
N LEU A 96 -15.35 -7.60 -2.89
CA LEU A 96 -16.05 -6.32 -2.79
C LEU A 96 -17.33 -6.31 -3.61
N THR A 97 -17.37 -6.94 -4.79
CA THR A 97 -18.59 -7.08 -5.60
C THR A 97 -19.66 -7.90 -4.87
N MET A 98 -19.26 -8.97 -4.17
CA MET A 98 -20.19 -9.75 -3.32
C MET A 98 -20.76 -8.90 -2.19
N TYR A 99 -19.91 -8.14 -1.47
CA TYR A 99 -20.39 -7.23 -0.41
C TYR A 99 -21.23 -6.09 -0.95
N ALA A 100 -20.92 -5.55 -2.13
CA ALA A 100 -21.69 -4.49 -2.77
C ALA A 100 -23.11 -4.95 -3.19
N SER A 101 -23.30 -6.25 -3.43
CA SER A 101 -24.61 -6.83 -3.75
C SER A 101 -25.57 -6.94 -2.54
N LEU A 102 -25.06 -6.79 -1.32
CA LEU A 102 -25.88 -6.75 -0.11
C LEU A 102 -26.59 -5.39 0.06
N PRO A 103 -27.73 -5.34 0.78
CA PRO A 103 -28.33 -4.09 1.20
C PRO A 103 -27.31 -3.24 1.99
N ASN A 104 -27.11 -1.98 1.60
CA ASN A 104 -26.09 -1.06 2.13
C ASN A 104 -24.62 -1.47 1.89
N GLY A 105 -24.34 -2.43 1.01
CA GLY A 105 -22.99 -2.93 0.75
C GLY A 105 -21.94 -1.86 0.45
N GLY A 106 -22.26 -0.88 -0.40
CA GLY A 106 -21.37 0.23 -0.72
C GLY A 106 -21.03 1.12 0.47
N ASN A 107 -21.98 1.33 1.39
CA ASN A 107 -21.74 2.08 2.63
C ASN A 107 -20.80 1.31 3.55
N ILE A 108 -21.02 0.00 3.72
CA ILE A 108 -20.12 -0.87 4.49
C ILE A 108 -18.70 -0.82 3.93
N ILE A 109 -18.51 -0.95 2.62
CA ILE A 109 -17.18 -0.89 1.98
C ILE A 109 -16.50 0.46 2.25
N THR A 110 -17.22 1.56 2.05
CA THR A 110 -16.69 2.93 2.24
C THR A 110 -16.33 3.20 3.69
N LEU A 111 -17.18 2.77 4.64
CA LEU A 111 -16.96 2.95 6.07
C LEU A 111 -15.80 2.08 6.57
N SER A 112 -15.68 0.85 6.06
CA SER A 112 -14.57 -0.06 6.37
C SER A 112 -13.25 0.50 5.85
N LEU A 113 -13.23 1.01 4.62
CA LEU A 113 -12.08 1.66 4.01
C LEU A 113 -11.66 2.90 4.80
N GLY A 114 -12.61 3.80 5.08
CA GLY A 114 -12.35 5.02 5.84
C GLY A 114 -12.01 4.78 7.32
N GLY A 115 -12.44 3.66 7.91
CA GLY A 115 -12.14 3.30 9.28
C GLY A 115 -10.79 2.61 9.48
N THR A 116 -10.20 2.06 8.41
CA THR A 116 -8.91 1.33 8.45
C THR A 116 -7.75 2.09 7.80
N GLY A 117 -8.05 3.11 6.99
CA GLY A 117 -7.08 3.97 6.31
C GLY A 117 -6.55 5.13 7.15
#